data_AF-A0A0F9LXP8-F1
#
_entry.id   AF-A0A0F9LXP8-F1
#
_cell.length_a   1.000
_cell.length_b   1.000
_cell.length_c   1.000
_cell.angle_alpha   90.00
_cell.angle_beta   90.00
_cell.angle_gamma   90.00
#
_symmetry.space_group_name_H-M   'P 1'
#
loop_
_entity.id
_entity.type
_entity.pdbx_description
1 polymer ?
#
loop_
_entity_poly.entity_id
_entity_poly.type
_entity_poly.pdbx_seq_one_letter_code
_entity_poly.pdbx_strand_id
1 'polypeptide(L)'
;MKTATKTIPNESGIFPCGNHVLVKPDAIEEKTKGGIIIPDKDRERHQKGVSYGYVIALGPDCFKHSVEIRDRWNGTDWQRIERRTIRYSADFAQPGDRINFAIYSGRYYIGEDGEDYIQINDTDITARVTEKVTATSLEAREPFSN
;
A
#
# COMPACT_ATOMS: atom_id res chain seq x y z
N MET A 1 -20.05 -4.85 -7.16
CA MET A 1 -20.52 -4.72 -5.76
C MET A 1 -19.55 -3.79 -5.05
N LYS A 2 -20.00 -2.62 -4.58
CA LYS A 2 -19.15 -1.70 -3.81
C LYS A 2 -19.11 -2.23 -2.37
N THR A 3 -18.00 -2.85 -1.98
CA THR A 3 -17.77 -3.29 -0.60
C THR A 3 -17.81 -2.05 0.30
N ALA A 4 -18.56 -2.11 1.40
CA ALA A 4 -18.64 -1.01 2.36
C ALA A 4 -17.23 -0.70 2.90
N THR A 5 -16.74 0.51 2.66
CA THR A 5 -15.40 0.93 3.08
C THR A 5 -15.39 1.10 4.60
N LYS A 6 -14.81 0.13 5.32
CA LYS A 6 -14.60 0.21 6.77
C LYS A 6 -13.52 1.26 7.03
N THR A 7 -13.89 2.48 7.40
CA THR A 7 -12.92 3.55 7.67
C THR A 7 -12.20 3.27 8.99
N ILE A 8 -10.88 3.06 8.94
CA ILE A 8 -10.05 2.86 10.14
C ILE A 8 -9.53 4.24 10.58
N PRO A 9 -9.79 4.69 11.81
CA PRO A 9 -9.23 5.95 12.31
C PRO A 9 -7.70 5.86 12.40
N ASN A 10 -7.01 6.95 12.07
CA ASN A 10 -5.55 7.00 12.18
C ASN A 10 -5.14 7.40 13.60
N GLU A 11 -4.83 6.40 14.43
CA GLU A 11 -4.36 6.57 15.82
C GLU A 11 -2.82 6.58 15.93
N SER A 12 -2.11 6.41 14.82
CA SER A 12 -0.65 6.27 14.79
C SER A 12 0.11 7.59 15.06
N GLY A 13 -0.54 8.75 14.93
CA GLY A 13 0.13 10.05 14.92
C GLY A 13 0.96 10.34 13.65
N ILE A 14 0.98 9.43 12.68
CA ILE A 14 1.78 9.53 11.45
C ILE A 14 0.91 9.99 10.29
N PHE A 15 1.34 11.05 9.61
CA PHE A 15 0.66 11.61 8.44
C PHE A 15 1.56 11.51 7.20
N PRO A 16 1.25 10.62 6.24
CA PRO A 16 2.07 10.47 5.05
C PRO A 16 2.00 11.73 4.16
N CYS A 17 3.14 12.11 3.60
CA CYS A 17 3.28 13.28 2.72
C CYS A 17 3.48 12.84 1.26
N GLY A 18 3.15 13.72 0.31
CA GLY A 18 3.33 13.43 -1.13
C GLY A 18 2.53 12.21 -1.57
N ASN A 19 3.18 11.30 -2.30
CA ASN A 19 2.58 10.07 -2.84
C ASN A 19 2.77 8.84 -1.92
N HIS A 20 3.09 9.04 -0.64
CA HIS A 20 3.28 7.93 0.28
C HIS A 20 1.96 7.44 0.89
N VAL A 21 1.93 6.16 1.24
CA VAL A 21 0.80 5.47 1.85
C VAL A 21 1.24 4.85 3.16
N LEU A 22 0.48 5.10 4.23
CA LEU A 22 0.69 4.48 5.54
C LEU A 22 -0.13 3.20 5.63
N VAL A 23 0.54 2.10 5.97
CA VAL A 23 -0.03 0.76 6.03
C VAL A 23 0.26 0.15 7.40
N LYS A 24 -0.73 -0.50 7.99
CA LYS A 24 -0.56 -1.37 9.15
C LYS A 24 -0.36 -2.80 8.64
N PRO A 25 0.85 -3.38 8.73
CA PRO A 25 1.11 -4.74 8.27
C PRO A 25 0.36 -5.76 9.15
N ASP A 26 0.04 -6.91 8.58
CA ASP A 26 -0.53 -8.03 9.34
C ASP A 26 0.52 -8.56 10.35
N ALA A 27 0.09 -8.88 11.57
CA ALA A 27 0.96 -9.48 12.58
C ALA A 27 1.46 -10.85 12.10
N ILE A 28 2.76 -11.10 12.26
CA ILE A 28 3.37 -12.38 11.88
C ILE A 28 2.99 -13.41 12.95
N GLU A 29 2.39 -14.54 12.56
CA GLU A 29 2.14 -15.66 13.48
C GLU A 29 3.48 -16.16 14.06
N GLU A 30 3.68 -15.99 15.37
CA GLU A 30 4.91 -16.41 16.08
C GLU A 30 5.11 -17.94 16.10
N LYS A 31 4.07 -18.71 15.76
CA LYS A 31 4.08 -20.17 15.75
C LYS A 31 3.39 -20.68 14.49
N THR A 32 4.09 -21.51 13.71
CA THR A 32 3.42 -22.31 12.68
C THR A 32 2.46 -23.29 13.36
N LYS A 33 1.42 -23.74 12.65
CA LYS A 33 0.41 -24.71 13.13
C LYS A 33 0.99 -26.02 13.70
N GLY A 34 2.28 -26.28 13.55
CA GLY A 34 3.03 -27.41 14.11
C GLY A 34 3.74 -27.16 15.44
N GLY A 35 3.61 -25.98 16.06
CA GLY A 35 4.18 -25.70 17.40
C GLY A 35 5.69 -25.45 17.43
N ILE A 36 6.33 -25.23 16.27
CA ILE A 36 7.76 -24.91 16.17
C ILE A 36 7.95 -23.40 16.35
N ILE A 37 8.83 -23.01 17.28
CA ILE A 37 9.28 -21.63 17.46
C ILE A 37 10.21 -21.30 16.29
N ILE A 38 9.80 -20.36 15.44
CA ILE A 38 10.65 -19.87 14.34
C ILE A 38 11.79 -19.05 14.96
N PRO A 39 13.07 -19.37 14.71
CA PRO A 39 14.19 -18.55 15.16
C PRO A 39 14.12 -17.14 14.55
N ASP A 40 14.51 -16.09 15.29
CA ASP A 40 14.43 -14.69 14.83
C ASP A 40 15.10 -14.42 13.47
N LYS A 41 16.12 -15.20 13.07
CA LYS A 41 16.79 -15.09 11.76
C LYS A 41 15.94 -15.53 10.57
N ASP A 42 15.01 -16.47 10.77
CA ASP A 42 14.10 -16.93 9.72
C ASP A 42 12.85 -16.06 9.65
N ARG A 43 12.53 -15.31 10.70
CA ARG A 43 11.47 -14.29 10.75
C ARG A 43 11.65 -13.22 9.66
N GLU A 44 12.87 -12.69 9.53
CA GLU A 44 13.24 -11.76 8.46
C GLU A 44 13.13 -12.39 7.07
N ARG A 45 13.31 -13.72 6.94
CA ARG A 45 13.14 -14.45 5.68
C ARG A 45 11.68 -14.71 5.34
N HIS A 46 10.82 -15.00 6.33
CA HIS A 46 9.39 -15.20 6.12
C HIS A 46 8.65 -13.89 5.80
N GLN A 47 9.16 -12.73 6.27
CA GLN A 47 8.75 -11.41 5.77
C GLN A 47 8.94 -11.23 4.25
N LYS A 48 9.76 -12.07 3.60
CA LYS A 48 10.18 -11.92 2.19
C LYS A 48 9.24 -12.55 1.17
N GLY A 49 8.11 -13.12 1.60
CA GLY A 49 7.21 -13.86 0.71
C GLY A 49 6.23 -12.97 -0.03
N VAL A 50 5.37 -12.27 0.72
CA VAL A 50 4.30 -11.39 0.26
C VAL A 50 3.76 -10.65 1.50
N SER A 51 3.80 -9.32 1.54
CA SER A 51 3.29 -8.56 2.70
C SER A 51 1.86 -8.09 2.47
N TYR A 52 0.98 -8.46 3.41
CA TYR A 52 -0.39 -7.99 3.50
C TYR A 52 -0.50 -6.93 4.59
N GLY A 53 -1.44 -6.01 4.43
CA GLY A 53 -1.75 -5.03 5.46
C GLY A 53 -2.98 -4.20 5.12
N TYR A 54 -3.34 -3.32 6.05
CA TYR A 54 -4.46 -2.40 5.89
C TYR A 54 -3.95 -0.99 5.65
N VAL A 55 -4.54 -0.29 4.69
CA VAL A 55 -4.26 1.13 4.46
C VAL A 55 -4.86 1.95 5.60
N ILE A 56 -4.04 2.76 6.24
CA ILE A 56 -4.44 3.62 7.37
C ILE A 56 -4.60 5.06 6.90
N ALA A 57 -3.64 5.55 6.11
CA ALA A 57 -3.68 6.91 5.60
C ALA A 57 -3.04 7.00 4.21
N LEU A 58 -3.52 7.97 3.42
CA LEU A 58 -3.00 8.31 2.10
C LEU A 58 -2.39 9.71 2.15
N GLY A 59 -1.25 9.88 1.49
CA GLY A 59 -0.67 11.18 1.25
C GLY A 59 -1.53 12.02 0.29
N PRO A 60 -1.39 13.35 0.33
CA PRO A 60 -2.21 14.25 -0.46
C PRO A 60 -2.06 14.05 -1.97
N ASP A 61 -0.92 13.51 -2.43
CA ASP A 61 -0.58 13.32 -3.85
C ASP A 61 -0.59 11.87 -4.30
N CYS A 62 -1.09 10.94 -3.47
CA CYS A 62 -1.29 9.56 -3.91
C CYS A 62 -2.14 9.51 -5.19
N PHE A 63 -1.73 8.62 -6.10
CA PHE A 63 -2.41 8.31 -7.36
C PHE A 63 -2.44 9.47 -8.38
N LYS A 64 -1.59 10.50 -8.19
CA LYS A 64 -1.39 11.61 -9.14
C LYS A 64 0.00 11.49 -9.77
N HIS A 65 0.08 11.29 -11.08
CA HIS A 65 1.37 11.02 -11.73
C HIS A 65 1.97 12.22 -12.49
N SER A 66 1.15 13.17 -12.95
CA SER A 66 1.64 14.37 -13.62
C SER A 66 0.64 15.52 -13.58
N VAL A 67 1.13 16.73 -13.82
CA VAL A 67 0.31 17.91 -14.04
C VAL A 67 0.56 18.38 -15.46
N GLU A 68 -0.42 18.21 -16.33
CA GLU A 68 -0.41 18.80 -17.66
C GLU A 68 -0.76 20.28 -17.53
N ILE A 69 0.14 21.13 -18.03
CA ILE A 69 -0.07 22.56 -18.13
C ILE A 69 -0.18 22.88 -19.62
N ARG A 70 -1.35 23.36 -20.04
CA ARG A 70 -1.54 23.92 -21.37
C ARG A 70 -1.45 25.42 -21.30
N ASP A 71 -0.35 25.92 -21.83
CA ASP A 71 -0.17 27.34 -22.10
C ASP A 71 -0.54 27.62 -23.57
N ARG A 72 -1.19 28.75 -23.83
CA ARG A 72 -1.47 29.23 -25.19
C ARG A 72 -0.91 30.62 -25.33
N TRP A 73 -0.25 30.82 -26.45
CA TRP A 73 0.17 32.13 -26.89
C TRP A 73 -1.04 32.98 -27.29
N ASN A 74 -1.17 34.17 -26.71
CA ASN A 74 -2.27 35.10 -27.03
C ASN A 74 -1.87 36.22 -28.02
N GLY A 75 -0.63 36.22 -28.53
CA GLY A 75 -0.08 37.29 -29.36
C GLY A 75 0.93 38.20 -28.65
N THR A 76 0.91 38.23 -27.31
CA THR A 76 1.76 39.09 -26.47
C THR A 76 2.48 38.32 -25.37
N ASP A 77 1.79 37.38 -24.71
CA ASP A 77 2.32 36.55 -23.64
C ASP A 77 1.81 35.11 -23.72
N TRP A 78 2.53 34.20 -23.07
CA TRP A 78 2.03 32.87 -22.78
C TRP A 78 1.03 32.94 -21.64
N GLN A 79 -0.23 32.64 -21.92
CA GLN A 79 -1.26 32.53 -20.89
C GLN A 79 -1.56 31.07 -20.59
N ARG A 80 -1.51 30.71 -19.31
CA ARG A 80 -1.93 29.39 -18.83
C ARG A 80 -3.44 29.26 -18.96
N ILE A 81 -3.89 28.34 -19.79
CA ILE A 81 -5.33 28.10 -19.98
C ILE A 81 -5.82 27.04 -19.01
N GLU A 82 -5.07 25.94 -18.90
CA GLU A 82 -5.56 24.76 -18.21
C GLU A 82 -4.40 24.13 -17.44
N ARG A 83 -4.65 23.87 -16.16
CA ARG A 83 -3.82 22.99 -15.34
C ARG A 83 -4.66 21.77 -15.02
N ARG A 84 -4.30 20.61 -15.57
CA ARG A 84 -4.97 19.34 -15.31
C ARG A 84 -4.04 18.41 -14.57
N THR A 85 -4.48 17.87 -13.45
CA THR A 85 -3.79 16.75 -12.80
C THR A 85 -4.17 15.46 -13.52
N ILE A 86 -3.19 14.77 -14.08
CA ILE A 86 -3.38 13.42 -14.61
C ILE A 86 -3.29 12.44 -13.44
N ARG A 87 -4.35 11.65 -13.30
CA ARG A 87 -4.50 10.61 -12.30
C ARG A 87 -4.60 9.27 -13.01
N TYR A 88 -4.42 8.19 -12.27
CA TYR A 88 -4.83 6.87 -12.74
C TYR A 88 -6.34 6.85 -13.01
N SER A 89 -6.80 5.84 -13.77
CA SER A 89 -8.23 5.66 -14.07
C SER A 89 -9.10 5.54 -12.82
N ALA A 90 -8.50 5.13 -11.69
CA ALA A 90 -9.07 5.17 -10.36
C ALA A 90 -7.96 5.17 -9.30
N ASP A 91 -8.30 5.60 -8.08
CA ASP A 91 -7.44 5.44 -6.90
C ASP A 91 -7.19 3.94 -6.64
N PHE A 92 -5.94 3.56 -6.33
CA PHE A 92 -5.60 2.15 -6.17
C PHE A 92 -6.14 1.56 -4.87
N ALA A 93 -6.25 2.36 -3.82
CA ALA A 93 -6.74 1.96 -2.51
C ALA A 93 -7.30 3.15 -1.73
N GLN A 94 -8.12 2.85 -0.73
CA GLN A 94 -8.66 3.82 0.23
C GLN A 94 -8.30 3.40 1.66
N PRO A 95 -8.28 4.34 2.63
CA PRO A 95 -8.16 3.99 4.04
C PRO A 95 -9.19 2.92 4.44
N GLY A 96 -8.71 1.85 5.05
CA GLY A 96 -9.49 0.67 5.41
C GLY A 96 -9.42 -0.50 4.42
N ASP A 97 -8.94 -0.28 3.20
CA ASP A 97 -8.75 -1.39 2.26
C ASP A 97 -7.60 -2.29 2.72
N ARG A 98 -7.81 -3.60 2.63
CA ARG A 98 -6.72 -4.57 2.74
C ARG A 98 -5.99 -4.65 1.40
N ILE A 99 -4.68 -4.52 1.45
CA ILE A 99 -3.83 -4.48 0.27
C ILE A 99 -2.70 -5.49 0.36
N ASN A 100 -2.20 -5.83 -0.81
CA ASN A 100 -0.91 -6.43 -1.02
C ASN A 100 0.08 -5.36 -1.48
N PHE A 101 1.30 -5.39 -0.95
CA PHE A 101 2.33 -4.43 -1.32
C PHE A 101 3.70 -5.09 -1.51
N ALA A 102 4.56 -4.41 -2.27
CA ALA A 102 5.90 -4.87 -2.59
C ALA A 102 6.77 -5.01 -1.34
N ILE A 103 7.56 -6.08 -1.33
CA ILE A 103 8.42 -6.45 -0.20
C ILE A 103 9.65 -5.54 -0.20
N TYR A 104 10.13 -5.18 0.99
CA TYR A 104 11.22 -4.21 1.22
C TYR A 104 10.94 -2.79 0.73
N SER A 105 9.71 -2.49 0.31
CA SER A 105 9.31 -1.12 0.05
C SER A 105 9.08 -0.40 1.37
N GLY A 106 9.50 0.86 1.43
CA GLY A 106 9.09 1.75 2.50
C GLY A 106 9.98 1.84 3.73
N ARG A 107 9.44 2.53 4.74
CA ARG A 107 10.08 2.80 6.03
C ARG A 107 9.17 2.38 7.18
N TYR A 108 9.75 1.77 8.19
CA TYR A 108 9.04 1.36 9.41
C TYR A 108 8.95 2.50 10.41
N TYR A 109 7.81 2.57 11.10
CA TYR A 109 7.53 3.50 12.17
C TYR A 109 6.81 2.78 13.31
N ILE A 110 7.03 3.26 14.53
CA ILE A 110 6.22 2.91 15.69
C ILE A 110 5.26 4.07 15.90
N GLY A 111 3.96 3.80 15.90
CA GLY A 111 2.93 4.80 16.13
C GLY A 111 2.89 5.29 17.57
N GLU A 112 2.17 6.38 17.82
CA GLU A 112 1.89 6.85 19.19
C GLU A 112 1.09 5.83 20.03
N ASP A 113 0.38 4.93 19.35
CA ASP A 113 -0.32 3.77 19.90
C ASP A 113 0.61 2.59 20.26
N GLY A 114 1.90 2.66 19.90
CA GLY A 114 2.90 1.60 20.11
C GLY A 114 2.86 0.48 19.07
N GLU A 115 2.07 0.61 18.02
CA GLU A 115 1.93 -0.40 16.97
C GLU A 115 2.91 -0.15 15.81
N ASP A 116 3.24 -1.22 15.08
CA ASP A 116 4.12 -1.12 13.91
C ASP A 116 3.35 -0.65 12.67
N TYR A 117 3.94 0.33 11.97
CA TYR A 117 3.45 0.84 10.70
C TYR A 117 4.55 0.84 9.65
N ILE A 118 4.16 0.73 8.39
CA ILE A 118 5.06 0.88 7.24
C ILE A 118 4.53 1.98 6.31
N GLN A 119 5.41 2.89 5.93
CA GLN A 119 5.14 3.89 4.91
C GLN A 119 5.73 3.43 3.58
N ILE A 120 4.91 3.22 2.56
CA ILE A 120 5.30 2.78 1.22
C ILE A 120 4.97 3.85 0.18
N ASN A 121 5.44 3.70 -1.06
CA ASN A 121 4.92 4.52 -2.16
C ASN A 121 3.57 3.95 -2.62
N ASP A 122 2.72 4.82 -3.16
CA ASP A 122 1.47 4.41 -3.80
C ASP A 122 1.68 3.41 -4.95
N THR A 123 2.81 3.49 -5.66
CA THR A 123 3.20 2.56 -6.73
C THR A 123 3.54 1.16 -6.25
N ASP A 124 3.85 0.99 -4.96
CA ASP A 124 4.23 -0.30 -4.39
C ASP A 124 2.99 -1.15 -4.01
N ILE A 125 1.78 -0.59 -4.13
CA ILE A 125 0.52 -1.32 -3.98
C ILE A 125 0.30 -2.20 -5.21
N THR A 126 0.31 -3.50 -5.02
CA THR A 126 0.18 -4.48 -6.11
C THR A 126 -1.27 -4.92 -6.33
N ALA A 127 -2.05 -5.05 -5.25
CA ALA A 127 -3.45 -5.47 -5.33
C ALA A 127 -4.26 -5.05 -4.09
N ARG A 128 -5.54 -4.74 -4.29
CA ARG A 128 -6.54 -4.80 -3.21
C ARG A 128 -7.03 -6.22 -3.07
N VAL A 129 -7.07 -6.72 -1.84
CA VAL A 129 -7.41 -8.10 -1.54
C VAL A 129 -8.56 -8.17 -0.54
N THR A 130 -9.44 -9.15 -0.73
CA THR A 130 -10.45 -9.47 0.30
C THR A 130 -9.82 -10.29 1.42
N GLU A 131 -10.44 -10.32 2.60
CA GLU A 131 -9.89 -11.01 3.77
C GLU A 131 -9.55 -12.50 3.57
N LYS A 132 -10.26 -13.16 2.65
CA LYS A 132 -10.09 -14.59 2.33
C LYS A 132 -8.90 -14.89 1.41
N VAL A 133 -8.26 -13.87 0.83
CA VAL A 133 -7.16 -14.04 -0.12
C VAL A 133 -5.84 -14.09 0.63
N THR A 134 -5.21 -15.25 0.59
CA THR A 134 -3.86 -15.49 1.14
C THR A 134 -2.88 -15.78 0.00
N ALA A 135 -1.63 -15.38 0.16
CA ALA A 135 -0.59 -15.65 -0.84
C ALA A 135 -0.39 -17.16 -0.92
N THR A 136 -0.47 -17.70 -2.12
CA THR A 136 -0.05 -19.09 -2.37
C THR A 136 1.45 -19.16 -2.15
N SER A 137 1.91 -19.99 -1.21
CA SER A 137 3.34 -20.27 -1.06
C SER A 137 3.86 -20.86 -2.37
N LEU A 138 5.08 -20.50 -2.77
CA LEU A 138 5.75 -21.06 -3.95
C LEU A 138 5.81 -22.60 -3.90
N GLU A 139 5.85 -23.16 -2.70
CA GLU A 139 5.93 -24.59 -2.40
C GLU A 139 4.63 -25.37 -2.71
N ALA A 140 3.47 -24.69 -2.77
CA ALA A 140 2.17 -25.32 -2.97
C ALA A 140 1.72 -25.36 -4.44
N ARG A 141 2.55 -24.90 -5.37
CA ARG A 141 2.20 -24.88 -6.80
C ARG A 141 2.55 -26.21 -7.45
N GLU A 142 1.55 -27.06 -7.63
CA GLU A 142 1.66 -28.11 -8.64
C GLU A 142 1.81 -27.46 -10.03
N PRO A 143 2.67 -28.00 -10.91
CA PRO A 143 2.77 -27.50 -12.27
C PRO A 143 1.38 -27.55 -12.92
N PHE A 144 1.04 -26.51 -13.67
CA PHE A 144 -0.22 -26.43 -14.40
C PHE A 144 -0.37 -27.68 -15.27
N SER A 145 -1.25 -28.60 -14.87
CA SER A 145 -1.56 -29.80 -15.63
C SER A 145 -2.60 -29.42 -16.68
N ASN A 146 -2.24 -29.59 -17.96
CA ASN A 146 -3.12 -29.37 -19.11
C ASN A 146 -4.16 -30.49 -19.26
#